data_AF-A0A519XUI3-F1
#
_entry.id   AF-A0A519XUI3-F1
#
_cell.length_a   1.000
_cell.length_b   1.000
_cell.length_c   1.000
_cell.angle_alpha   90.00
_cell.angle_beta   90.00
_cell.angle_gamma   90.00
#
_symmetry.space_group_name_H-M   'P 1'
#
loop_
_entity.id
_entity.type
_entity.pdbx_description
1 polymer ?
#
loop_
_entity_poly.entity_id
_entity_poly.type
_entity_poly.pdbx_seq_one_letter_code
_entity_poly.pdbx_strand_id
1 'polypeptide(L)'
;MRFGTSLRAFSYAALAGGMLFTTSCKKNNEVADSASDDLVSAQDSGRADEENAAVADMVDAAAPQDATVSSSATVADAADLARLMASCFTRTYDANTRTLTLNFGSANCLCPDGRYRRGVIQAVFSGSYRQAGAVVTITHTNYFVNDNQHLGTRTITNLGSGSFDLNVQNASIIYASNGGTTSWSSVRHYTRTAGFGTA
;
A
#
# COMPACT_ATOMS: atom_id res chain seq x y z
N MET A 1 -37.72 78.70 -18.15
CA MET A 1 -38.56 78.46 -19.35
C MET A 1 -37.77 77.59 -20.31
N ARG A 2 -38.42 76.58 -20.89
CA ARG A 2 -37.94 75.54 -21.83
C ARG A 2 -37.43 74.23 -21.22
N PHE A 3 -38.36 73.29 -21.16
CA PHE A 3 -38.18 71.84 -21.24
C PHE A 3 -37.51 71.44 -22.58
N GLY A 4 -36.75 70.36 -22.55
CA GLY A 4 -36.24 69.64 -23.72
C GLY A 4 -35.84 68.21 -23.33
N THR A 5 -36.72 67.27 -23.62
CA THR A 5 -36.72 65.85 -23.27
C THR A 5 -35.73 64.97 -24.06
N SER A 6 -35.12 64.01 -23.34
CA SER A 6 -35.00 62.55 -23.62
C SER A 6 -34.48 62.03 -24.97
N LEU A 7 -33.41 61.21 -24.95
CA LEU A 7 -33.48 59.77 -25.27
C LEU A 7 -32.20 59.01 -24.81
N ARG A 8 -32.37 57.72 -24.47
CA ARG A 8 -31.42 56.79 -23.83
C ARG A 8 -30.69 55.89 -24.85
N ALA A 9 -29.47 55.41 -24.54
CA ALA A 9 -28.92 54.09 -24.91
C ALA A 9 -27.58 53.85 -24.14
N PHE A 10 -27.52 52.91 -23.20
CA PHE A 10 -27.08 51.49 -23.32
C PHE A 10 -25.54 51.26 -23.42
N SER A 11 -24.99 50.74 -22.31
CA SER A 11 -23.90 49.72 -22.14
C SER A 11 -22.53 49.94 -22.83
N TYR A 12 -21.37 49.48 -22.37
CA TYR A 12 -20.94 48.27 -21.63
C TYR A 12 -19.55 48.55 -21.00
N ALA A 13 -19.19 47.72 -20.02
CA ALA A 13 -17.92 47.73 -19.27
C ALA A 13 -16.64 47.55 -20.11
N ALA A 14 -15.51 48.08 -19.62
CA ALA A 14 -14.17 47.64 -20.01
C ALA A 14 -13.25 47.57 -18.78
N LEU A 15 -12.84 46.34 -18.47
CA LEU A 15 -11.96 45.90 -17.39
C LEU A 15 -10.68 45.41 -18.10
N ALA A 16 -9.54 46.09 -17.94
CA ALA A 16 -8.21 45.64 -18.39
C ALA A 16 -7.14 46.61 -17.86
N GLY A 17 -5.97 46.22 -17.36
CA GLY A 17 -5.38 44.91 -17.19
C GLY A 17 -4.03 45.09 -16.50
N GLY A 18 -3.86 44.50 -15.32
CA GLY A 18 -2.56 44.39 -14.67
C GLY A 18 -1.76 43.29 -15.35
N MET A 19 -0.70 43.66 -16.07
CA MET A 19 0.32 42.72 -16.56
C MET A 19 1.13 42.21 -15.37
N LEU A 20 0.66 41.11 -14.77
CA LEU A 20 1.52 40.21 -14.03
C LEU A 20 2.34 39.41 -15.06
N PHE A 21 3.63 39.72 -15.14
CA PHE A 21 4.58 38.93 -15.92
C PHE A 21 4.75 37.55 -15.26
N THR A 22 3.89 36.59 -15.62
CA THR A 22 4.19 35.19 -15.41
C THR A 22 5.32 34.81 -16.36
N THR A 23 6.52 34.67 -15.82
CA THR A 23 7.61 33.96 -16.47
C THR A 23 7.15 32.50 -16.61
N SER A 24 6.46 32.22 -17.71
CA SER A 24 6.19 30.85 -18.15
C SER A 24 7.54 30.26 -18.54
N CYS A 25 7.93 29.17 -17.88
CA CYS A 25 8.92 28.28 -18.45
C CYS A 25 8.53 28.03 -19.92
N LYS A 26 9.46 28.24 -20.84
CA LYS A 26 9.24 27.86 -22.24
C LYS A 26 9.01 26.36 -22.23
N LYS A 27 7.76 25.94 -22.50
CA LYS A 27 7.46 24.56 -22.86
C LYS A 27 8.15 24.32 -24.20
N ASN A 28 9.36 23.77 -24.15
CA ASN A 28 9.97 23.16 -25.32
C ASN A 28 9.03 22.07 -25.77
N ASN A 29 8.60 22.16 -27.02
CA ASN A 29 7.65 21.25 -27.65
C ASN A 29 8.38 19.98 -28.13
N GLU A 30 9.14 19.36 -27.22
CA GLU A 30 9.61 17.98 -27.35
C GLU A 30 8.83 17.16 -26.33
N VAL A 31 7.54 16.99 -26.61
CA VAL A 31 6.68 16.07 -25.87
C VAL A 31 6.28 14.96 -26.82
N ALA A 32 7.06 13.90 -26.80
CA ALA A 32 6.54 12.56 -26.98
C ALA A 32 7.28 11.67 -25.97
N ASP A 33 6.52 11.11 -25.04
CA ASP A 33 6.79 9.87 -24.27
C ASP A 33 7.22 9.95 -22.79
N SER A 34 7.88 11.00 -22.27
CA SER A 34 8.36 10.96 -20.87
C SER A 34 7.30 11.29 -19.79
N ALA A 35 6.27 12.07 -20.11
CA ALA A 35 5.25 12.44 -19.12
C ALA A 35 4.22 11.34 -18.82
N SER A 36 4.04 10.37 -19.73
CA SER A 36 3.20 9.20 -19.52
C SER A 36 3.90 8.13 -18.69
N ASP A 37 5.21 7.93 -18.91
CA ASP A 37 5.99 6.90 -18.23
C ASP A 37 6.18 7.22 -16.74
N ASP A 38 6.46 8.48 -16.41
CA ASP A 38 6.58 8.95 -15.01
C ASP A 38 5.28 8.74 -14.22
N LEU A 39 4.12 8.97 -14.84
CA LEU A 39 2.81 8.78 -14.20
C LEU A 39 2.49 7.30 -13.99
N VAL A 40 2.82 6.44 -14.95
CA VAL A 40 2.62 4.98 -14.86
C VAL A 40 3.51 4.40 -13.75
N SER A 41 4.78 4.78 -13.71
CA SER A 41 5.73 4.32 -12.68
C SER A 41 5.32 4.74 -11.26
N ALA A 42 4.80 5.96 -11.10
CA ALA A 42 4.30 6.45 -9.81
C ALA A 42 3.05 5.68 -9.35
N GLN A 43 2.12 5.37 -10.26
CA GLN A 43 0.92 4.59 -9.96
C GLN A 43 1.25 3.16 -9.57
N ASP A 44 2.17 2.53 -10.30
CA ASP A 44 2.65 1.17 -10.02
C ASP A 44 3.31 1.08 -8.65
N SER A 45 4.15 2.06 -8.32
CA SER A 45 4.79 2.17 -7.00
C SER A 45 3.75 2.32 -5.89
N GLY A 46 2.72 3.15 -6.11
CA GLY A 46 1.63 3.34 -5.17
C GLY A 46 0.84 2.05 -4.91
N ARG A 47 0.46 1.32 -5.97
CA ARG A 47 -0.25 0.04 -5.87
C ARG A 47 0.59 -1.01 -5.13
N ALA A 48 1.89 -1.07 -5.44
CA ALA A 48 2.82 -1.98 -4.78
C ALA A 48 2.93 -1.67 -3.27
N ASP A 49 3.09 -0.39 -2.91
CA ASP A 49 3.20 0.01 -1.51
C ASP A 49 1.89 -0.18 -0.73
N GLU A 50 0.73 0.06 -1.35
CA GLU A 50 -0.58 -0.22 -0.73
C GLU A 50 -0.78 -1.71 -0.44
N GLU A 51 -0.52 -2.59 -1.41
CA GLU A 51 -0.67 -4.02 -1.17
C GLU A 51 0.35 -4.54 -0.16
N ASN A 52 1.56 -4.01 -0.19
CA ASN A 52 2.58 -4.34 0.79
C ASN A 52 2.18 -3.94 2.23
N ALA A 53 1.53 -2.79 2.39
CA ALA A 53 0.98 -2.36 3.67
C ALA A 53 -0.14 -3.31 4.12
N ALA A 54 -1.08 -3.64 3.23
CA ALA A 54 -2.15 -4.58 3.52
C ALA A 54 -1.63 -5.96 3.96
N VAL A 55 -0.62 -6.51 3.28
CA VAL A 55 0.02 -7.78 3.68
C VAL A 55 0.67 -7.69 5.05
N ALA A 56 1.36 -6.59 5.36
CA ALA A 56 1.96 -6.40 6.68
C ALA A 56 0.89 -6.33 7.79
N ASP A 57 -0.20 -5.61 7.55
CA ASP A 57 -1.32 -5.49 8.49
C ASP A 57 -2.02 -6.85 8.71
N MET A 58 -2.23 -7.63 7.64
CA MET A 58 -2.77 -8.98 7.75
C MET A 58 -1.85 -9.89 8.58
N VAL A 59 -0.53 -9.80 8.39
CA VAL A 59 0.44 -10.61 9.15
C VAL A 59 0.50 -10.19 10.61
N ASP A 60 0.48 -8.90 10.95
CA ASP A 60 0.41 -8.44 12.36
C ASP A 60 -0.88 -8.91 13.02
N ALA A 61 -2.03 -8.69 12.37
CA ALA A 61 -3.32 -9.09 12.91
C ALA A 61 -3.42 -10.61 13.12
N ALA A 62 -2.93 -11.40 12.15
CA ALA A 62 -2.98 -12.85 12.20
C ALA A 62 -1.81 -13.50 12.98
N ALA A 63 -0.84 -12.71 13.47
CA ALA A 63 0.28 -13.22 14.25
C ALA A 63 -0.21 -14.03 15.46
N PRO A 64 0.50 -15.08 15.89
CA PRO A 64 0.16 -15.82 17.10
C PRO A 64 0.40 -14.98 18.35
N GLN A 65 -0.52 -15.01 19.32
CA GLN A 65 -0.29 -14.47 20.67
C GLN A 65 0.84 -15.21 21.39
N ASP A 66 0.92 -16.54 21.21
CA ASP A 66 1.97 -17.40 21.75
C ASP A 66 2.69 -18.12 20.61
N ALA A 67 3.92 -17.71 20.34
CA ALA A 67 4.73 -18.28 19.27
C ALA A 67 5.12 -19.75 19.50
N THR A 68 4.93 -20.30 20.70
CA THR A 68 5.29 -21.68 21.05
C THR A 68 4.14 -22.68 20.85
N VAL A 69 2.94 -22.20 20.53
CA VAL A 69 1.73 -23.02 20.41
C VAL A 69 1.15 -22.93 18.99
N SER A 70 1.11 -24.04 18.26
CA SER A 70 0.56 -24.08 16.89
C SER A 70 -0.93 -23.69 16.82
N SER A 71 -1.69 -23.97 17.87
CA SER A 71 -3.10 -23.57 18.00
C SER A 71 -3.27 -22.16 18.61
N SER A 72 -2.22 -21.34 18.66
CA SER A 72 -2.30 -20.00 19.23
C SER A 72 -3.36 -19.16 18.52
N ALA A 73 -4.17 -18.47 19.34
CA ALA A 73 -5.06 -17.41 18.89
C ALA A 73 -4.27 -16.28 18.19
N THR A 74 -4.99 -15.46 17.42
CA THR A 74 -4.47 -14.26 16.77
C THR A 74 -4.23 -13.15 17.79
N VAL A 75 -3.22 -12.30 17.54
CA VAL A 75 -2.99 -11.10 18.35
C VAL A 75 -4.17 -10.14 18.23
N ALA A 76 -4.69 -9.94 17.01
CA ALA A 76 -5.91 -9.17 16.82
C ALA A 76 -7.15 -9.93 17.29
N ASP A 77 -8.17 -9.19 17.71
CA ASP A 77 -9.49 -9.75 17.97
C ASP A 77 -10.23 -10.13 16.67
N ALA A 78 -11.38 -10.78 16.82
CA ALA A 78 -12.16 -11.25 15.68
C ALA A 78 -12.72 -10.11 14.81
N ALA A 79 -13.01 -8.94 15.40
CA ALA A 79 -13.57 -7.81 14.67
C ALA A 79 -12.48 -7.13 13.81
N ASP A 80 -11.29 -6.95 14.37
CA ASP A 80 -10.12 -6.45 13.64
C ASP A 80 -9.70 -7.39 12.51
N LEU A 81 -9.71 -8.70 12.76
CA LEU A 81 -9.41 -9.68 11.73
C LEU A 81 -10.44 -9.64 10.59
N ALA A 82 -11.74 -9.50 10.90
CA ALA A 82 -12.80 -9.41 9.91
C ALA A 82 -12.75 -8.14 9.06
N ARG A 83 -12.13 -7.07 9.56
CA ARG A 83 -11.89 -5.82 8.81
C ARG A 83 -10.76 -5.97 7.79
N LEU A 84 -9.77 -6.80 8.08
CA LEU A 84 -8.58 -6.97 7.25
C LEU A 84 -8.67 -8.16 6.29
N MET A 85 -9.33 -9.23 6.71
CA MET A 85 -9.29 -10.52 6.01
C MET A 85 -10.69 -10.97 5.60
N ALA A 86 -10.77 -11.55 4.41
CA ALA A 86 -11.99 -12.17 3.91
C ALA A 86 -12.40 -13.38 4.77
N SER A 87 -13.60 -13.92 4.58
CA SER A 87 -13.99 -15.19 5.20
C SER A 87 -13.43 -16.42 4.47
N CYS A 88 -12.90 -16.26 3.26
CA CYS A 88 -12.45 -17.36 2.39
C CYS A 88 -10.96 -17.71 2.50
N PHE A 89 -10.22 -17.12 3.42
CA PHE A 89 -8.84 -17.55 3.71
C PHE A 89 -8.79 -18.57 4.85
N THR A 90 -7.72 -19.35 4.88
CA THR A 90 -7.38 -20.26 5.98
C THR A 90 -6.11 -19.76 6.65
N ARG A 91 -6.16 -19.60 7.97
CA ARG A 91 -5.00 -19.31 8.81
C ARG A 91 -4.46 -20.60 9.42
N THR A 92 -3.16 -20.85 9.30
CA THR A 92 -2.47 -21.88 10.09
C THR A 92 -1.17 -21.32 10.69
N TYR A 93 -0.77 -21.85 11.84
CA TYR A 93 0.51 -21.54 12.45
C TYR A 93 1.20 -22.83 12.90
N ASP A 94 2.47 -23.00 12.53
CA ASP A 94 3.31 -24.09 13.02
C ASP A 94 4.38 -23.51 13.96
N ALA A 95 4.29 -23.82 15.24
CA ALA A 95 5.22 -23.34 16.25
C ALA A 95 6.64 -23.90 16.11
N ASN A 96 6.81 -25.08 15.50
CA ASN A 96 8.15 -25.69 15.35
C ASN A 96 8.99 -24.91 14.35
N THR A 97 8.38 -24.52 13.23
CA THR A 97 9.02 -23.71 12.19
C THR A 97 8.79 -22.21 12.39
N ARG A 98 7.89 -21.84 13.32
CA ARG A 98 7.40 -20.48 13.55
C ARG A 98 6.87 -19.83 12.28
N THR A 99 6.08 -20.61 11.53
CA THR A 99 5.54 -20.21 10.23
C THR A 99 4.04 -19.96 10.35
N LEU A 100 3.62 -18.72 10.12
CA LEU A 100 2.24 -18.34 9.86
C LEU A 100 1.96 -18.49 8.36
N THR A 101 0.87 -19.15 8.03
CA THR A 101 0.39 -19.28 6.65
C THR A 101 -1.00 -18.66 6.55
N LEU A 102 -1.13 -17.70 5.63
CA LEU A 102 -2.41 -17.11 5.24
C LEU A 102 -2.71 -17.61 3.81
N ASN A 103 -3.59 -18.59 3.71
CA ASN A 103 -3.89 -19.27 2.45
C ASN A 103 -5.27 -18.85 1.93
N PHE A 104 -5.29 -18.10 0.82
CA PHE A 104 -6.50 -17.66 0.11
C PHE A 104 -7.03 -18.71 -0.87
N GLY A 105 -6.36 -19.86 -1.01
CA GLY A 105 -6.70 -20.92 -1.95
C GLY A 105 -6.35 -20.56 -3.40
N SER A 106 -6.81 -21.37 -4.35
CA SER A 106 -6.58 -21.13 -5.78
C SER A 106 -7.66 -20.26 -6.43
N ALA A 107 -8.82 -20.10 -5.79
CA ALA A 107 -9.93 -19.30 -6.28
C ALA A 107 -9.85 -17.86 -5.77
N ASN A 108 -10.38 -16.92 -6.54
CA ASN A 108 -10.42 -15.51 -6.15
C ASN A 108 -11.32 -15.30 -4.93
N CYS A 109 -10.72 -14.80 -3.86
CA CYS A 109 -11.36 -14.51 -2.59
C CYS A 109 -11.55 -12.99 -2.46
N LEU A 110 -12.80 -12.53 -2.46
CA LEU A 110 -13.13 -11.11 -2.30
C LEU A 110 -12.86 -10.67 -0.86
N CYS A 111 -11.94 -9.72 -0.70
CA CYS A 111 -11.53 -9.18 0.59
C CYS A 111 -12.29 -7.89 0.95
N PRO A 112 -12.30 -7.49 2.24
CA PRO A 112 -13.02 -6.30 2.71
C PRO A 112 -12.61 -4.99 2.03
N ASP A 113 -11.40 -4.91 1.51
CA ASP A 113 -10.87 -3.77 0.75
C ASP A 113 -11.30 -3.76 -0.73
N GLY A 114 -12.18 -4.68 -1.14
CA GLY A 114 -12.69 -4.79 -2.50
C GLY A 114 -11.75 -5.47 -3.49
N ARG A 115 -10.62 -6.02 -3.03
CA ARG A 115 -9.65 -6.73 -3.89
C ARG A 115 -9.89 -8.23 -3.87
N TYR A 116 -9.66 -8.87 -5.01
CA TYR A 116 -9.68 -10.33 -5.11
C TYR A 116 -8.28 -10.88 -4.87
N ARG A 117 -8.12 -11.70 -3.84
CA ARG A 117 -6.85 -12.35 -3.49
C ARG A 117 -6.92 -13.86 -3.71
N ARG A 118 -5.82 -14.46 -4.16
CA ARG A 118 -5.62 -15.93 -4.20
C ARG A 118 -4.16 -16.25 -3.94
N GLY A 119 -3.87 -17.49 -3.58
CA GLY A 119 -2.54 -17.97 -3.25
C GLY A 119 -2.22 -17.90 -1.77
N VAL A 120 -0.93 -17.86 -1.45
CA VAL A 120 -0.45 -18.02 -0.08
C VAL A 120 0.56 -16.92 0.28
N ILE A 121 0.35 -16.33 1.45
CA ILE A 121 1.33 -15.50 2.15
C ILE A 121 1.90 -16.34 3.30
N GLN A 122 3.22 -16.42 3.39
CA GLN A 122 3.91 -17.08 4.50
C GLN A 122 4.73 -16.05 5.27
N ALA A 123 4.64 -16.07 6.60
CA ALA A 123 5.46 -15.25 7.48
C ALA A 123 6.19 -16.14 8.48
N VAL A 124 7.53 -16.10 8.44
CA VAL A 124 8.40 -16.85 9.35
C VAL A 124 8.94 -15.92 10.41
N PHE A 125 8.70 -16.24 11.68
CA PHE A 125 9.08 -15.42 12.82
C PHE A 125 10.36 -15.95 13.46
N SER A 126 11.30 -15.05 13.78
CA SER A 126 12.51 -15.39 14.54
C SER A 126 12.26 -15.52 16.05
N GLY A 127 11.06 -15.20 16.53
CA GLY A 127 10.69 -15.17 17.94
C GLY A 127 9.31 -14.53 18.15
N SER A 128 9.05 -14.02 19.35
CA SER A 128 7.80 -13.29 19.64
C SER A 128 7.75 -11.98 18.83
N TYR A 129 6.71 -11.80 18.02
CA TYR A 129 6.62 -10.72 17.02
C TYR A 129 6.79 -9.31 17.61
N ARG A 130 6.27 -9.08 18.82
CA ARG A 130 6.27 -7.74 19.46
C ARG A 130 7.54 -7.46 20.26
N GLN A 131 8.46 -8.43 20.37
CA GLN A 131 9.71 -8.25 21.07
C GLN A 131 10.70 -7.43 20.23
N ALA A 132 11.43 -6.51 20.85
CA ALA A 132 12.55 -5.84 20.21
C ALA A 132 13.60 -6.87 19.76
N GLY A 133 14.11 -6.70 18.54
CA GLY A 133 15.00 -7.65 17.86
C GLY A 133 14.26 -8.77 17.11
N ALA A 134 12.93 -8.86 17.20
CA ALA A 134 12.17 -9.84 16.44
C ALA A 134 12.24 -9.53 14.94
N VAL A 135 12.37 -10.58 14.14
CA VAL A 135 12.45 -10.52 12.68
C VAL A 135 11.31 -11.35 12.11
N VAL A 136 10.62 -10.81 11.12
CA VAL A 136 9.60 -11.51 10.34
C VAL A 136 9.99 -11.48 8.88
N THR A 137 10.08 -12.66 8.28
CA THR A 137 10.31 -12.80 6.84
C THR A 137 9.01 -13.22 6.18
N ILE A 138 8.48 -12.37 5.31
CA ILE A 138 7.26 -12.58 4.54
C ILE A 138 7.64 -12.96 3.11
N THR A 139 7.05 -14.05 2.62
CA THR A 139 7.19 -14.53 1.25
C THR A 139 5.82 -14.88 0.67
N HIS A 140 5.77 -14.95 -0.66
CA HIS A 140 4.57 -15.23 -1.41
C HIS A 140 4.73 -16.55 -2.18
N THR A 141 3.70 -17.40 -2.15
CA THR A 141 3.62 -18.60 -3.00
C THR A 141 2.36 -18.53 -3.84
N ASN A 142 2.53 -18.36 -5.15
CA ASN A 142 1.44 -18.21 -6.11
C ASN A 142 0.40 -17.17 -5.65
N TYR A 143 0.84 -16.07 -5.05
CA TYR A 143 -0.04 -15.03 -4.52
C TYR A 143 -0.40 -14.02 -5.61
N PHE A 144 -1.70 -13.73 -5.74
CA PHE A 144 -2.21 -12.81 -6.73
C PHE A 144 -3.24 -11.86 -6.11
N VAL A 145 -3.25 -10.62 -6.64
CA VAL A 145 -4.22 -9.58 -6.29
C VAL A 145 -4.79 -9.02 -7.57
N ASN A 146 -6.10 -9.16 -7.77
CA ASN A 146 -6.79 -8.79 -9.01
C ASN A 146 -6.05 -9.33 -10.25
N ASP A 147 -5.70 -10.62 -10.21
CA ASP A 147 -4.95 -11.36 -11.23
C ASP A 147 -3.48 -10.97 -11.44
N ASN A 148 -2.97 -9.95 -10.76
CA ASN A 148 -1.56 -9.60 -10.82
C ASN A 148 -0.77 -10.45 -9.83
N GLN A 149 0.34 -11.04 -10.27
CA GLN A 149 1.16 -11.91 -9.41
C GLN A 149 2.14 -11.08 -8.60
N HIS A 150 2.16 -11.30 -7.28
CA HIS A 150 3.10 -10.63 -6.38
C HIS A 150 4.21 -11.59 -5.96
N LEU A 151 5.44 -11.13 -6.09
CA LEU A 151 6.66 -11.88 -5.82
C LEU A 151 7.61 -11.10 -4.92
N GLY A 152 8.57 -11.80 -4.34
CA GLY A 152 9.64 -11.22 -3.54
C GLY A 152 9.60 -11.61 -2.07
N THR A 153 10.61 -11.13 -1.36
CA THR A 153 10.82 -11.38 0.06
C THR A 153 10.88 -10.07 0.80
N ARG A 154 10.13 -9.96 1.91
CA ARG A 154 10.16 -8.81 2.81
C ARG A 154 10.64 -9.27 4.18
N THR A 155 11.62 -8.60 4.73
CA THR A 155 12.11 -8.84 6.08
C THR A 155 11.85 -7.59 6.92
N ILE A 156 11.05 -7.74 7.96
CA ILE A 156 10.73 -6.69 8.92
C ILE A 156 11.48 -7.00 10.21
N THR A 157 12.28 -6.06 10.69
CA THR A 157 12.98 -6.17 11.98
C THR A 157 12.40 -5.15 12.94
N ASN A 158 11.79 -5.62 14.03
CA ASN A 158 11.34 -4.78 15.12
C ASN A 158 12.56 -4.30 15.91
N LEU A 159 12.81 -2.99 15.94
CA LEU A 159 13.95 -2.41 16.66
C LEU A 159 13.61 -2.00 18.10
N GLY A 160 12.35 -2.21 18.52
CA GLY A 160 11.84 -1.68 19.77
C GLY A 160 11.49 -0.18 19.67
N SER A 161 10.91 0.37 20.75
CA SER A 161 10.59 1.80 20.86
C SER A 161 9.74 2.38 19.72
N GLY A 162 8.99 1.54 19.01
CA GLY A 162 8.17 1.94 17.87
C GLY A 162 8.96 2.15 16.58
N SER A 163 10.20 1.68 16.52
CA SER A 163 11.03 1.69 15.32
C SER A 163 11.10 0.30 14.69
N PHE A 164 11.21 0.26 13.36
CA PHE A 164 11.39 -0.97 12.60
C PHE A 164 12.17 -0.73 11.31
N ASP A 165 12.95 -1.73 10.91
CA ASP A 165 13.56 -1.79 9.59
C ASP A 165 12.72 -2.67 8.66
N LEU A 166 12.65 -2.27 7.40
CA LEU A 166 12.06 -3.04 6.31
C LEU A 166 13.12 -3.23 5.23
N ASN A 167 13.41 -4.49 4.90
CA ASN A 167 14.24 -4.88 3.77
C ASN A 167 13.38 -5.66 2.76
N VAL A 168 13.37 -5.22 1.51
CA VAL A 168 12.59 -5.80 0.41
C VAL A 168 13.57 -6.24 -0.67
N GLN A 169 13.53 -7.53 -1.02
CA GLN A 169 14.43 -8.13 -1.99
C GLN A 169 13.65 -8.84 -3.10
N ASN A 170 14.11 -8.66 -4.33
CA ASN A 170 13.57 -9.33 -5.53
C ASN A 170 12.05 -9.19 -5.65
N ALA A 171 11.50 -8.04 -5.26
CA ALA A 171 10.07 -7.82 -5.34
C ALA A 171 9.67 -7.52 -6.78
N SER A 172 8.57 -8.10 -7.22
CA SER A 172 7.99 -7.77 -8.50
C SER A 172 6.48 -8.00 -8.53
N ILE A 173 5.82 -7.26 -9.42
CA ILE A 173 4.43 -7.46 -9.80
C ILE A 173 4.41 -7.82 -11.28
N ILE A 174 3.88 -9.00 -11.59
CA ILE A 174 3.62 -9.41 -12.97
C ILE A 174 2.15 -9.10 -13.25
N TYR A 175 1.89 -8.16 -14.14
CA TYR A 175 0.54 -7.72 -14.44
C TYR A 175 -0.20 -8.71 -15.34
N ALA A 176 -1.49 -8.88 -15.07
CA ALA A 176 -2.37 -9.71 -15.89
C ALA A 176 -2.45 -9.19 -17.33
N SER A 177 -2.96 -10.02 -18.25
CA SER A 177 -3.21 -9.64 -19.65
C SER A 177 -1.97 -9.13 -20.39
N ASN A 178 -0.79 -9.64 -20.05
CA ASN A 178 0.51 -9.20 -20.60
C ASN A 178 0.82 -7.72 -20.32
N GLY A 179 0.35 -7.17 -19.19
CA GLY A 179 0.58 -5.78 -18.79
C GLY A 179 2.02 -5.44 -18.37
N GLY A 180 2.97 -6.36 -18.54
CA GLY A 180 4.39 -6.15 -18.20
C GLY A 180 4.74 -6.57 -16.77
N THR A 181 5.91 -6.13 -16.31
CA THR A 181 6.43 -6.46 -14.97
C THR A 181 7.16 -5.27 -14.38
N THR A 182 6.80 -4.91 -13.16
CA THR A 182 7.51 -3.89 -12.38
C THR A 182 8.28 -4.60 -11.27
N SER A 183 9.58 -4.29 -11.11
CA SER A 183 10.47 -4.93 -10.13
C SER A 183 11.24 -3.90 -9.31
N TRP A 184 11.48 -4.19 -8.03
CA TRP A 184 12.23 -3.31 -7.14
C TRP A 184 12.88 -4.05 -5.98
N SER A 185 13.77 -3.34 -5.28
CA SER A 185 14.33 -3.71 -3.98
C SER A 185 14.48 -2.44 -3.15
N SER A 186 14.32 -2.55 -1.84
CA SER A 186 14.25 -1.36 -0.98
C SER A 186 14.70 -1.66 0.44
N VAL A 187 15.36 -0.70 1.07
CA VAL A 187 15.66 -0.70 2.50
C VAL A 187 15.08 0.59 3.08
N ARG A 188 14.24 0.46 4.11
CA ARG A 188 13.54 1.58 4.76
C ARG A 188 13.69 1.44 6.27
N HIS A 189 13.91 2.56 6.95
CA HIS A 189 13.95 2.67 8.40
C HIS A 189 12.79 3.54 8.86
N TYR A 190 11.98 3.03 9.76
CA TYR A 190 10.83 3.73 10.33
C TYR A 190 11.06 3.97 11.81
N THR A 191 10.81 5.19 12.27
CA THR A 191 10.83 5.54 13.69
C THR A 191 9.56 6.29 14.02
N ARG A 192 8.81 5.76 14.99
CA ARG A 192 7.63 6.45 15.54
C ARG A 192 8.09 7.62 16.41
N THR A 193 7.75 8.85 16.00
CA THR A 193 8.18 10.08 16.68
C THR A 193 7.23 10.55 17.78
N ALA A 194 6.00 10.02 17.85
CA ALA A 194 5.02 10.30 18.90
C ALA A 194 4.00 9.14 19.05
N GLY A 195 3.30 9.08 20.20
CA GLY A 195 2.28 8.05 20.47
C GLY A 195 2.84 6.67 20.89
N PHE A 196 4.13 6.60 21.24
CA PHE A 196 4.69 5.40 21.85
C PHE A 196 4.37 5.38 23.36
N GLY A 197 3.59 4.40 23.80
CA GLY A 197 3.24 4.22 25.23
C GLY A 197 1.98 4.97 25.70
N THR A 198 1.19 5.55 24.80
CA THR A 198 -0.15 6.05 25.14
C THR A 198 -1.12 4.88 25.17
N ALA A 199 -1.63 4.55 26.36
CA ALA A 199 -2.67 3.56 26.61
C ALA A 199 -4.07 4.12 26.31
#